data_AF-A0A7U9N0R9-F1
#
_entry.id   AF-A0A7U9N0R9-F1
#
_cell.length_a   1.000
_cell.length_b   1.000
_cell.length_c   1.000
_cell.angle_alpha   90.00
_cell.angle_beta   90.00
_cell.angle_gamma   90.00
#
_symmetry.space_group_name_H-M   'P 1'
#
loop_
_entity.id
_entity.type
_entity.pdbx_description
1 polymer ?
#
loop_
_entity_poly.entity_id
_entity_poly.type
_entity_poly.pdbx_seq_one_letter_code
_entity_poly.pdbx_strand_id
1 'polypeptide(L)'
;MGKSWTDRILWGLAATVLGMAVGICVLGGIRSQAADTWKAREAYYEQLEREYVGRVRQFLEERGYRSSGVTLSRIVDHDGRRSYRVLVHHGILDRQGEEIQAEVLGEIEDMGFFVPGCSFSAQMLR
;
A
#
# COMPACT_ATOMS: atom_id res chain seq x y z
N MET A 1 -1.17 11.11 -67.01
CA MET A 1 -2.07 10.28 -66.18
C MET A 1 -1.23 9.37 -65.29
N GLY A 2 -0.99 9.74 -64.04
CA GLY A 2 -0.16 8.93 -63.12
C GLY A 2 -0.52 9.11 -61.63
N LYS A 3 -1.64 9.77 -61.32
CA LYS A 3 -2.04 10.09 -59.94
C LYS A 3 -2.73 8.91 -59.21
N SER A 4 -3.33 7.99 -59.96
CA SER A 4 -4.18 6.91 -59.40
C SER A 4 -3.44 5.88 -58.53
N TRP A 5 -2.16 5.58 -58.82
CA TRP A 5 -1.45 4.47 -58.16
C TRP A 5 -0.88 4.88 -56.80
N THR A 6 -0.33 6.09 -56.72
CA THR A 6 0.18 6.68 -55.48
C THR A 6 -0.92 6.96 -54.46
N ASP A 7 -2.11 7.37 -54.92
CA ASP A 7 -3.26 7.60 -54.03
C ASP A 7 -3.66 6.29 -53.33
N ARG A 8 -3.74 5.17 -54.05
CA ARG A 8 -4.13 3.88 -53.47
C ARG A 8 -3.16 3.38 -52.40
N ILE A 9 -1.85 3.62 -52.61
CA ILE A 9 -0.81 3.28 -51.63
C ILE A 9 -0.92 4.19 -50.39
N LEU A 10 -1.18 5.48 -50.61
CA LEU A 10 -1.34 6.46 -49.53
C LEU A 10 -2.57 6.16 -48.66
N TRP A 11 -3.71 5.83 -49.27
CA TRP A 11 -4.93 5.42 -48.55
C TRP A 11 -4.74 4.11 -47.78
N GLY A 12 -4.03 3.14 -48.36
CA GLY A 12 -3.69 1.88 -47.68
C GLY A 12 -2.84 2.11 -46.43
N LEU A 13 -1.79 2.93 -46.54
CA LEU A 13 -0.93 3.28 -45.41
C LEU A 13 -1.67 4.04 -44.32
N ALA A 14 -2.51 5.02 -44.70
CA ALA A 14 -3.34 5.77 -43.77
C ALA A 14 -4.31 4.88 -42.99
N ALA A 15 -4.94 3.91 -43.66
CA ALA A 15 -5.85 2.96 -43.03
C ALA A 15 -5.11 2.04 -42.03
N THR A 16 -3.91 1.58 -42.36
CA THR A 16 -3.09 0.77 -41.44
C THR A 16 -2.64 1.55 -40.21
N VAL A 17 -2.19 2.80 -40.35
CA VAL A 17 -1.77 3.64 -39.22
C VAL A 17 -2.96 3.93 -38.30
N LEU A 18 -4.13 4.22 -38.87
CA LEU A 18 -5.35 4.46 -38.10
C LEU A 18 -5.78 3.20 -37.33
N GLY A 19 -5.74 2.03 -37.98
CA GLY A 19 -6.04 0.75 -37.33
C GLY A 19 -5.09 0.43 -36.18
N MET A 20 -3.79 0.71 -36.36
CA MET A 20 -2.78 0.52 -35.32
C MET A 20 -2.99 1.46 -34.12
N ALA A 21 -3.31 2.74 -34.38
CA ALA A 21 -3.59 3.71 -33.33
C ALA A 21 -4.81 3.31 -32.48
N VAL A 22 -5.88 2.81 -33.11
CA VAL A 22 -7.07 2.32 -32.40
C VAL A 22 -6.73 1.11 -31.51
N GLY A 23 -5.92 0.16 -31.99
CA GLY A 23 -5.49 -1.00 -31.20
C GLY A 23 -4.68 -0.62 -29.95
N ILE A 24 -3.79 0.37 -30.07
CA ILE A 24 -2.98 0.88 -28.95
C ILE A 24 -3.86 1.60 -27.92
N CYS A 25 -4.87 2.37 -28.35
CA CYS A 25 -5.77 3.09 -27.45
C CYS A 25 -6.60 2.15 -26.56
N VAL A 26 -7.09 1.02 -27.10
CA VAL A 26 -7.94 0.08 -26.34
C VAL A 26 -7.10 -0.73 -25.33
N LEU A 27 -5.88 -1.14 -25.70
CA LEU A 27 -4.99 -1.88 -24.79
C LEU A 27 -4.30 -0.98 -23.75
N GLY A 28 -4.02 0.28 -24.09
CA GLY A 28 -3.42 1.26 -23.16
C GLY A 28 -4.39 1.76 -22.09
N GLY A 29 -5.67 1.95 -22.44
CA GLY A 29 -6.69 2.48 -21.54
C GLY A 29 -7.01 1.59 -20.32
N ILE A 30 -6.93 0.26 -20.48
CA ILE A 30 -7.16 -0.69 -19.39
C ILE A 30 -5.98 -0.70 -18.41
N ARG A 31 -4.74 -0.61 -18.93
CA ARG A 31 -3.53 -0.60 -18.09
C ARG A 31 -3.40 0.69 -17.28
N SER A 32 -3.83 1.84 -17.81
CA SER A 32 -3.82 3.12 -17.09
C SER A 32 -4.82 3.12 -15.93
N GLN A 33 -6.07 2.74 -16.18
CA GLN A 33 -7.09 2.72 -15.12
C GLN A 33 -6.75 1.74 -13.98
N ALA A 34 -6.22 0.56 -14.30
CA ALA A 34 -5.76 -0.39 -13.29
C ALA A 34 -4.58 0.16 -12.47
N ALA A 35 -3.65 0.88 -13.09
CA ALA A 35 -2.54 1.52 -12.39
C ALA A 35 -2.99 2.68 -11.50
N ASP A 36 -3.94 3.50 -11.96
CA ASP A 36 -4.47 4.65 -11.20
C ASP A 36 -5.29 4.19 -9.99
N THR A 37 -6.13 3.17 -10.17
CA THR A 37 -6.90 2.54 -9.08
C THR A 37 -5.99 1.88 -8.04
N TRP A 38 -4.91 1.22 -8.47
CA TRP A 38 -3.91 0.66 -7.55
C TRP A 38 -3.22 1.77 -6.73
N LYS A 39 -2.76 2.84 -7.39
CA LYS A 39 -2.12 3.97 -6.70
C LYS A 39 -3.04 4.65 -5.69
N ALA A 40 -4.31 4.87 -6.05
CA ALA A 40 -5.29 5.45 -5.14
C ALA A 40 -5.51 4.55 -3.92
N ARG A 41 -5.57 3.22 -4.12
CA ARG A 41 -5.71 2.25 -3.04
C ARG A 41 -4.47 2.21 -2.13
N GLU A 42 -3.26 2.26 -2.68
CA GLU A 42 -2.04 2.33 -1.87
C GLU A 42 -1.99 3.62 -1.04
N ALA A 43 -2.30 4.77 -1.64
CA ALA A 43 -2.32 6.05 -0.92
C ALA A 43 -3.30 6.05 0.27
N TYR A 44 -4.45 5.39 0.10
CA TYR A 44 -5.41 5.18 1.18
C TYR A 44 -4.81 4.39 2.34
N TYR A 45 -4.15 3.26 2.08
CA TYR A 45 -3.52 2.46 3.14
C TYR A 45 -2.32 3.16 3.78
N GLU A 46 -1.49 3.86 3.00
CA GLU A 46 -0.37 4.64 3.54
C GLU A 46 -0.84 5.70 4.53
N GLN A 47 -2.01 6.31 4.28
CA GLN A 47 -2.60 7.25 5.24
C GLN A 47 -3.00 6.54 6.54
N LEU A 48 -3.70 5.41 6.44
CA LEU A 48 -4.09 4.62 7.61
C LEU A 48 -2.89 4.13 8.42
N GLU A 49 -1.82 3.71 7.74
CA GLU A 49 -0.55 3.28 8.33
C GLU A 49 0.10 4.42 9.12
N ARG A 50 0.18 5.62 8.53
CA ARG A 50 0.74 6.80 9.21
C ARG A 50 -0.09 7.19 10.44
N GLU A 51 -1.40 7.21 10.32
CA GLU A 51 -2.31 7.52 11.43
C GLU A 51 -2.20 6.48 12.54
N TYR A 52 -2.15 5.19 12.19
CA TYR A 52 -1.97 4.10 13.14
C TYR A 52 -0.64 4.23 13.91
N VAL A 53 0.49 4.43 13.22
CA VAL A 53 1.79 4.65 13.87
C VAL A 53 1.77 5.89 14.76
N GLY A 54 1.09 6.96 14.34
CA GLY A 54 0.89 8.15 15.15
C GLY A 54 0.16 7.85 16.47
N ARG A 55 -0.97 7.14 16.40
CA ARG A 55 -1.73 6.72 17.59
C ARG A 55 -0.91 5.82 18.51
N VAL A 56 -0.18 4.85 17.97
CA VAL A 56 0.68 3.95 18.76
C VAL A 56 1.78 4.73 19.49
N ARG A 57 2.40 5.71 18.82
CA ARG A 57 3.42 6.57 19.46
C ARG A 57 2.82 7.40 20.59
N GLN A 58 1.68 8.03 20.35
CA GLN A 58 0.98 8.80 21.36
C GLN A 58 0.59 7.93 22.57
N PHE A 59 0.05 6.75 22.32
CA PHE A 59 -0.29 5.78 23.37
C PHE A 59 0.93 5.42 24.23
N LEU A 60 2.06 5.10 23.60
CA LEU A 60 3.30 4.79 24.32
C LEU A 60 3.80 5.99 25.13
N GLU A 61 3.69 7.21 24.61
CA GLU A 61 4.03 8.43 25.34
C GLU A 61 3.14 8.65 26.57
N GLU A 62 1.82 8.46 26.44
CA GLU A 62 0.84 8.61 27.52
C GLU A 62 1.05 7.58 28.63
N ARG A 63 1.52 6.37 28.28
CA ARG A 63 1.89 5.30 29.23
C ARG A 63 3.28 5.50 29.87
N GLY A 64 4.00 6.57 29.53
CA GLY A 64 5.32 6.87 30.09
C GLY A 64 6.49 6.21 29.36
N TYR A 65 6.25 5.58 28.21
CA TYR A 65 7.28 5.02 27.32
C TYR A 65 7.68 6.02 26.23
N ARG A 66 7.89 7.29 26.63
CA ARG A 66 8.34 8.34 25.72
C ARG A 66 9.68 7.96 25.09
N SER A 67 9.86 8.26 23.81
CA SER A 67 11.03 7.88 23.00
C SER A 67 11.07 6.40 22.61
N SER A 68 9.93 5.70 22.63
CA SER A 68 9.81 4.37 22.03
C SER A 68 10.03 4.43 20.52
N GLY A 69 10.90 3.56 20.02
CA GLY A 69 11.00 3.28 18.59
C GLY A 69 9.82 2.43 18.14
N VAL A 70 9.08 2.89 17.13
CA VAL A 70 7.96 2.15 16.55
C VAL A 70 8.23 1.97 15.06
N THR A 71 8.34 0.71 14.63
CA THR A 71 8.50 0.33 13.23
C THR A 71 7.30 -0.48 12.78
N LEU A 72 6.68 -0.08 11.67
CA LEU A 72 5.57 -0.80 11.04
C LEU A 72 6.08 -1.49 9.78
N SER A 73 5.92 -2.80 9.71
CA SER A 73 6.16 -3.60 8.50
C SER A 73 4.83 -4.08 7.93
N ARG A 74 4.68 -4.02 6.61
CA ARG A 74 3.49 -4.51 5.89
C ARG A 74 3.88 -5.64 4.95
N ILE A 75 3.05 -6.68 4.92
CA ILE A 75 3.05 -7.73 3.90
C ILE A 75 1.69 -7.68 3.19
N VAL A 76 1.70 -7.65 1.85
CA VAL A 76 0.49 -7.73 1.04
C VAL A 76 0.49 -9.06 0.28
N ASP A 77 -0.55 -9.84 0.49
CA ASP A 77 -0.73 -11.12 -0.20
C ASP A 77 -1.34 -10.93 -1.60
N HIS A 78 -1.28 -11.96 -2.43
CA HIS A 78 -1.85 -11.97 -3.79
C HIS A 78 -3.35 -11.67 -3.81
N ASP A 79 -4.07 -12.08 -2.77
CA ASP A 79 -5.51 -11.80 -2.57
C ASP A 79 -5.80 -10.36 -2.09
N GLY A 80 -4.77 -9.54 -1.92
CA GLY A 80 -4.87 -8.17 -1.43
C GLY A 80 -5.08 -8.05 0.09
N ARG A 81 -5.03 -9.18 0.82
CA ARG A 81 -4.96 -9.21 2.29
C ARG A 81 -3.67 -8.56 2.77
N ARG A 82 -3.72 -7.90 3.93
CA ARG A 82 -2.58 -7.16 4.49
C ARG A 82 -2.29 -7.63 5.90
N SER A 83 -1.03 -7.92 6.16
CA SER A 83 -0.54 -8.24 7.50
C SER A 83 0.44 -7.18 7.94
N TYR A 84 0.11 -6.56 9.06
CA TYR A 84 0.89 -5.51 9.69
C TYR A 84 1.61 -6.10 10.89
N ARG A 85 2.92 -5.86 10.95
CA ARG A 85 3.75 -6.20 12.10
C ARG A 85 4.34 -4.94 12.69
N VAL A 86 4.02 -4.68 13.95
CA VAL A 86 4.56 -3.58 14.74
C VAL A 86 5.71 -4.08 15.58
N LEU A 87 6.85 -3.42 15.46
CA LEU A 87 8.02 -3.65 16.29
C LEU A 87 8.18 -2.45 17.22
N VAL A 88 8.14 -2.72 18.52
CA VAL A 88 8.30 -1.71 19.57
C VAL A 88 9.66 -1.88 20.22
N HIS A 89 10.45 -0.81 20.27
CA HIS A 89 11.72 -0.78 20.96
C HIS A 89 11.67 0.27 22.07
N HIS A 90 11.79 -0.17 23.33
CA HIS A 90 11.91 0.74 24.45
C HIS A 90 12.61 0.07 25.62
N GLY A 91 13.74 0.63 26.08
CA GLY A 91 14.63 -0.04 27.03
C GLY A 91 14.02 -0.33 28.41
N ILE A 92 13.01 0.43 28.87
CA ILE A 92 12.30 0.09 30.12
C ILE A 92 11.29 -1.01 29.87
N LEU A 93 10.51 -0.92 28.78
CA LEU A 93 9.44 -1.85 28.48
C LEU A 93 10.02 -3.25 28.18
N ASP A 94 11.16 -3.30 27.50
CA ASP A 94 11.89 -4.53 27.19
C ASP A 94 12.40 -5.26 28.45
N ARG A 95 12.61 -4.53 29.54
CA ARG A 95 12.98 -5.09 30.85
C ARG A 95 11.78 -5.38 31.76
N GLN A 96 10.57 -5.03 31.35
CA GLN A 96 9.36 -5.43 32.08
C GLN A 96 9.09 -6.92 31.88
N GLY A 97 8.29 -7.50 32.78
CA GLY A 97 7.85 -8.88 32.64
C GLY A 97 7.00 -9.10 31.38
N GLU A 98 6.95 -10.35 30.90
CA GLU A 98 6.22 -10.73 29.68
C GLU A 98 4.73 -10.35 29.73
N GLU A 99 4.12 -10.37 30.92
CA GLU A 99 2.72 -9.98 31.12
C GLU A 99 2.47 -8.51 30.77
N ILE A 100 3.32 -7.60 31.27
CA ILE A 100 3.22 -6.15 30.99
C ILE A 100 3.52 -5.88 29.52
N GLN A 101 4.49 -6.60 28.94
CA GLN A 101 4.77 -6.48 27.51
C GLN A 101 3.55 -6.94 26.68
N ALA A 102 2.98 -8.09 27.00
CA ALA A 102 1.82 -8.65 26.30
C ALA A 102 0.58 -7.73 26.42
N GLU A 103 0.35 -7.10 27.57
CA GLU A 103 -0.72 -6.11 27.75
C GLU A 103 -0.53 -4.93 26.80
N VAL A 104 0.65 -4.30 26.83
CA VAL A 104 0.96 -3.13 25.99
C VAL A 104 0.90 -3.49 24.49
N LEU A 105 1.42 -4.66 24.10
CA LEU A 105 1.41 -5.11 22.72
C LEU A 105 -0.01 -5.47 22.25
N GLY A 106 -0.83 -6.09 23.11
CA GLY A 106 -2.24 -6.38 22.80
C GLY A 106 -3.04 -5.10 22.54
N GLU A 107 -2.85 -4.06 23.37
CA GLU A 107 -3.47 -2.75 23.12
C GLU A 107 -3.00 -2.13 21.79
N ILE A 108 -1.74 -2.34 21.42
CA ILE A 108 -1.22 -1.89 20.12
C ILE A 108 -1.89 -2.61 18.95
N GLU A 109 -2.14 -3.91 19.08
CA GLU A 109 -2.89 -4.69 18.07
C GLU A 109 -4.33 -4.20 17.95
N ASP A 110 -5.00 -3.94 19.07
CA ASP A 110 -6.39 -3.47 19.12
C ASP A 110 -6.58 -2.04 18.55
N MET A 111 -5.53 -1.22 18.58
CA MET A 111 -5.52 0.10 17.93
C MET A 111 -5.47 0.06 16.39
N GLY A 112 -5.31 -1.14 15.81
CA GLY A 112 -5.34 -1.37 14.37
C GLY A 112 -6.63 -0.86 13.72
N PHE A 113 -6.58 -0.57 12.42
CA PHE A 113 -7.78 -0.13 11.71
C PHE A 113 -8.62 -1.33 11.24
N PHE A 114 -9.94 -1.21 11.37
CA PHE A 114 -10.90 -2.27 11.05
C PHE A 114 -11.25 -2.30 9.57
N VAL A 115 -10.26 -2.62 8.72
CA VAL A 115 -10.47 -2.84 7.29
C VAL A 115 -10.47 -4.35 7.01
N PRO A 116 -11.50 -4.89 6.32
CA PRO A 116 -11.54 -6.31 5.97
C PRO A 116 -10.27 -6.78 5.27
N GLY A 117 -9.78 -7.95 5.67
CA GLY A 117 -8.54 -8.52 5.14
C GLY A 117 -7.26 -7.90 5.69
N CYS A 118 -7.33 -7.00 6.67
CA CYS A 118 -6.17 -6.52 7.42
C CYS A 118 -6.01 -7.31 8.73
N SER A 119 -4.78 -7.57 9.11
CA SER A 119 -4.39 -8.24 10.36
C SER A 119 -3.23 -7.49 11.00
N PHE A 120 -3.20 -7.45 12.33
CA PHE A 120 -2.19 -6.74 13.11
C PHE A 120 -1.53 -7.70 14.09
N SER A 121 -0.23 -7.52 14.27
CA SER A 121 0.57 -8.23 15.27
C SER A 121 1.62 -7.27 15.82
N ALA A 122 1.85 -7.30 17.13
CA ALA A 122 2.81 -6.45 17.80
C ALA A 122 3.81 -7.29 18.59
N GLN A 123 5.08 -6.90 18.55
CA GLN A 123 6.14 -7.59 19.27
C GLN A 123 7.24 -6.61 19.69
N MET A 124 7.97 -6.98 20.74
CA MET A 124 9.19 -6.26 21.12
C MET A 124 10.29 -6.47 20.08
N LEU A 125 11.02 -5.40 19.78
CA LEU A 125 12.25 -5.44 19.00
C LEU A 125 13.42 -5.80 19.92
N ARG A 126 13.88 -7.05 19.82
CA ARG A 126 15.04 -7.60 20.53
C ARG A 126 16.36 -7.16 19.89
#